data_AF-A0A2V5XL57-F1
#
_entry.id   AF-A0A2V5XL57-F1
#
_cell.length_a   1.000
_cell.length_b   1.000
_cell.length_c   1.000
_cell.angle_alpha   90.00
_cell.angle_beta   90.00
_cell.angle_gamma   90.00
#
_symmetry.space_group_name_H-M   'P 1'
#
loop_
_entity.id
_entity.type
_entity.pdbx_description
1 polymer ?
#
loop_
_entity_poly.entity_id
_entity_poly.type
_entity_poly.pdbx_seq_one_letter_code
_entity_poly.pdbx_strand_id
1 'polypeptide(L)'
;MRPMNSKQDRQETVEVVKRNWRAEVETAQVYRELAAREVDEKRKGILNRMAEAEERHAQRWAKKLADLGEPIPTIPDSLGRRLQRWLNRALGTEIAIRRMEAAEEKHEAAFRDQRERVLAGEHDVKDFLRESAVEEKAHARALQTMVPQLGPRTVLDTILKRERWHGRGGSWVADAIYGVNDGLGAVFGIVSGVAGATNNQQHYVLISGLAGMLASSLSMGAGAYLAVKSEREVYEAEIAREKAEVEENPEEEIEEMSLFYQLQGFNA
;
A
#
# COMPACT_ATOMS: atom_id res chain seq x y z
N MET A 1 -25.42 32.50 1.32
CA MET A 1 -24.58 32.60 0.11
C MET A 1 -23.47 33.60 0.38
N ARG A 2 -22.21 33.16 0.60
CA ARG A 2 -21.06 34.09 0.56
C ARG A 2 -20.75 34.41 -0.90
N PRO A 3 -20.45 35.67 -1.27
CA PRO A 3 -20.05 35.99 -2.64
C PRO A 3 -18.73 35.29 -2.95
N MET A 4 -18.70 34.52 -4.04
CA MET A 4 -17.50 33.88 -4.58
C MET A 4 -16.43 34.92 -4.88
N ASN A 5 -15.24 34.74 -4.32
CA ASN A 5 -14.10 35.61 -4.57
C ASN A 5 -13.30 35.00 -5.72
N SER A 6 -13.59 35.43 -6.95
CA SER A 6 -13.08 34.82 -8.19
C SER A 6 -11.56 34.62 -8.26
N LYS A 7 -10.77 35.43 -7.52
CA LYS A 7 -9.32 35.26 -7.41
C LYS A 7 -8.91 34.09 -6.53
N GLN A 8 -9.65 33.86 -5.44
CA GLN A 8 -9.39 32.76 -4.51
C GLN A 8 -9.77 31.42 -5.16
N ASP A 9 -10.91 31.37 -5.84
CA ASP A 9 -11.37 30.18 -6.57
C ASP A 9 -10.38 29.79 -7.68
N ARG A 10 -9.81 30.78 -8.39
CA ARG A 10 -8.75 30.56 -9.39
C ARG A 10 -7.46 30.02 -8.78
N GLN A 11 -7.02 30.55 -7.63
CA GLN A 11 -5.83 30.06 -6.95
C GLN A 11 -6.02 28.62 -6.44
N GLU A 12 -7.19 28.32 -5.88
CA GLU A 12 -7.53 26.96 -5.44
C GLU A 12 -7.56 25.99 -6.63
N THR A 13 -8.10 26.41 -7.77
CA THR A 13 -8.07 25.63 -9.02
C THR A 13 -6.64 25.34 -9.47
N VAL A 14 -5.78 26.37 -9.52
CA VAL A 14 -4.36 26.21 -9.90
C VAL A 14 -3.65 25.22 -8.98
N GLU A 15 -3.89 25.28 -7.67
CA GLU A 15 -3.28 24.34 -6.71
C GLU A 15 -3.77 22.91 -6.91
N VAL A 16 -5.05 22.70 -7.21
CA VAL A 16 -5.59 21.38 -7.56
C VAL A 16 -4.92 20.82 -8.81
N VAL A 17 -4.80 21.64 -9.86
CA VAL A 17 -4.16 21.26 -11.12
C VAL A 17 -2.67 20.95 -10.90
N LYS A 18 -1.92 21.78 -10.16
CA LYS A 18 -0.51 21.55 -9.83
C LYS A 18 -0.30 20.26 -9.03
N ARG A 19 -1.21 19.97 -8.10
CA ARG A 19 -1.16 18.75 -7.29
C ARG A 19 -1.39 17.51 -8.14
N ASN A 20 -2.42 17.50 -8.98
CA ASN A 20 -2.71 16.37 -9.86
C ASN A 20 -1.56 16.15 -10.85
N TRP A 21 -1.05 17.22 -11.47
CA TRP A 21 0.13 17.14 -12.31
C TRP A 21 1.32 16.46 -11.60
N ARG A 22 1.58 16.82 -10.34
CA ARG A 22 2.67 16.23 -9.56
C ARG A 22 2.43 14.74 -9.30
N ALA A 23 1.18 14.37 -8.98
CA ALA A 23 0.80 12.98 -8.77
C ALA A 23 1.10 12.16 -10.03
N GLU A 24 0.64 12.57 -11.22
CA GLU A 24 0.89 11.82 -12.46
C GLU A 24 2.38 11.65 -12.75
N VAL A 25 3.19 12.71 -12.56
CA VAL A 25 4.63 12.63 -12.82
C VAL A 25 5.33 11.69 -11.84
N GLU A 26 4.93 11.70 -10.58
CA GLU A 26 5.47 10.77 -9.58
C GLU A 26 5.05 9.33 -9.88
N THR A 27 3.80 9.10 -10.25
CA THR A 27 3.25 7.78 -10.65
C THR A 27 3.98 7.25 -11.89
N ALA A 28 4.14 8.06 -12.93
CA ALA A 28 4.91 7.72 -14.14
C ALA A 28 6.35 7.28 -13.81
N GLN A 29 7.04 8.04 -12.95
CA GLN A 29 8.40 7.72 -12.54
C GLN A 29 8.47 6.37 -11.81
N VAL A 30 7.51 6.09 -10.94
CA VAL A 30 7.44 4.80 -10.25
C VAL A 30 7.23 3.65 -11.24
N TYR A 31 6.29 3.77 -12.19
CA TYR A 31 6.09 2.74 -13.21
C TYR A 31 7.34 2.52 -14.08
N ARG A 32 8.06 3.58 -14.48
CA ARG A 32 9.34 3.44 -15.19
C ARG A 32 10.39 2.72 -14.36
N GLU A 33 10.51 3.06 -13.08
CA GLU A 33 11.45 2.40 -12.18
C GLU A 33 11.12 0.92 -11.95
N LEU A 34 9.83 0.58 -11.87
CA LEU A 34 9.35 -0.79 -11.77
C LEU A 34 9.64 -1.56 -13.06
N ALA A 35 9.31 -0.99 -14.23
CA ALA A 35 9.56 -1.60 -15.53
C ALA A 35 11.05 -1.88 -15.78
N ALA A 36 11.94 -0.99 -15.34
CA ALA A 36 13.38 -1.17 -15.51
C ALA A 36 13.97 -2.35 -14.71
N ARG A 37 13.26 -2.82 -13.67
CA ARG A 37 13.69 -3.93 -12.79
C ARG A 37 12.93 -5.22 -13.04
N GLU A 38 11.83 -5.15 -13.80
CA GLU A 38 10.99 -6.30 -14.10
C GLU A 38 11.70 -7.24 -15.09
N VAL A 39 11.70 -8.52 -14.75
CA VAL A 39 12.36 -9.59 -15.52
C VAL A 39 11.39 -10.18 -16.54
N ASP A 40 10.09 -10.22 -16.23
CA ASP A 40 9.06 -10.66 -17.15
C ASP A 40 8.77 -9.58 -18.21
N GLU A 41 9.14 -9.86 -19.46
CA GLU A 41 8.95 -8.94 -20.59
C GLU A 41 7.49 -8.54 -20.83
N LYS A 42 6.53 -9.42 -20.52
CA LYS A 42 5.09 -9.10 -20.64
C LYS A 42 4.68 -8.08 -19.59
N ARG A 43 5.11 -8.27 -18.33
CA ARG A 43 4.80 -7.35 -17.22
C ARG A 43 5.49 -6.00 -17.41
N LYS A 44 6.77 -6.01 -17.77
CA LYS A 44 7.55 -4.83 -18.14
C LYS A 44 6.90 -4.03 -19.26
N GLY A 45 6.37 -4.71 -20.28
CA GLY A 45 5.64 -4.07 -21.38
C GLY A 45 4.32 -3.42 -20.96
N ILE A 46 3.65 -3.91 -19.92
CA ILE A 46 2.45 -3.25 -19.39
C ILE A 46 2.83 -2.08 -18.47
N LEU A 47 3.83 -2.24 -17.59
CA LEU A 47 4.33 -1.15 -16.73
C LEU A 47 4.82 0.06 -17.56
N ASN A 48 5.50 -0.19 -18.68
CA ASN A 48 5.89 0.88 -19.59
C ASN A 48 4.69 1.58 -20.24
N ARG A 49 3.65 0.83 -20.65
CA ARG A 49 2.42 1.42 -21.21
C ARG A 49 1.65 2.24 -20.18
N MET A 50 1.65 1.81 -18.92
CA MET A 50 1.09 2.58 -17.81
C MET A 50 1.89 3.86 -17.58
N ALA A 51 3.22 3.77 -17.49
CA ALA A 51 4.08 4.95 -17.39
C ALA A 51 3.82 5.98 -18.51
N GLU A 52 3.67 5.51 -19.75
CA GLU A 52 3.34 6.37 -20.89
C GLU A 52 1.94 6.99 -20.79
N ALA A 53 0.97 6.31 -20.18
CA ALA A 53 -0.36 6.87 -19.93
C ALA A 53 -0.30 8.02 -18.91
N GLU A 54 0.37 7.79 -17.78
CA GLU A 54 0.58 8.82 -16.76
C GLU A 54 1.38 10.02 -17.30
N GLU A 55 2.38 9.78 -18.15
CA GLU A 55 3.12 10.84 -18.83
C GLU A 55 2.20 11.69 -19.73
N ARG A 56 1.25 11.06 -20.45
CA ARG A 56 0.24 11.80 -21.23
C ARG A 56 -0.69 12.60 -20.32
N HIS A 57 -1.10 12.05 -19.18
CA HIS A 57 -1.93 12.74 -18.20
C HIS A 57 -1.20 13.97 -17.64
N ALA A 58 0.06 13.81 -17.23
CA ALA A 58 0.93 14.90 -16.81
C ALA A 58 1.04 16.00 -17.90
N GLN A 59 1.16 15.62 -19.17
CA GLN A 59 1.21 16.59 -20.28
C GLN A 59 -0.11 17.36 -20.45
N ARG A 60 -1.25 16.69 -20.30
CA ARG A 60 -2.57 17.34 -20.35
C ARG A 60 -2.74 18.33 -19.19
N TRP A 61 -2.32 17.95 -17.98
CA TRP A 61 -2.30 18.87 -16.83
C TRP A 61 -1.34 20.04 -17.01
N ALA A 62 -0.16 19.80 -17.60
CA ALA A 62 0.81 20.85 -17.90
C ALA A 62 0.25 21.87 -18.92
N LYS A 63 -0.46 21.38 -19.94
CA LYS A 63 -1.18 22.24 -20.89
C LYS A 63 -2.25 23.07 -20.18
N LYS A 64 -3.00 22.47 -19.25
CA LYS A 64 -4.00 23.18 -18.46
C LYS A 64 -3.39 24.27 -17.57
N LEU A 65 -2.23 24.01 -16.96
CA LEU A 65 -1.48 25.04 -16.22
C LEU A 65 -1.07 26.20 -17.14
N ALA A 66 -0.60 25.89 -18.35
CA ALA A 66 -0.24 26.91 -19.33
C ALA A 66 -1.46 27.74 -19.78
N ASP A 67 -2.62 27.11 -20.00
CA ASP A 67 -3.88 27.80 -20.33
C ASP A 67 -4.36 28.71 -19.18
N LEU A 68 -4.08 28.33 -17.93
CA LEU A 68 -4.33 29.14 -16.73
C LEU A 68 -3.28 30.26 -16.53
N GLY A 69 -2.25 30.32 -17.36
CA GLY A 69 -1.16 31.30 -17.31
C GLY A 69 -0.08 31.01 -16.27
N GLU A 70 -0.02 29.77 -15.77
CA GLU A 70 0.92 29.35 -14.73
C GLU A 70 2.10 28.56 -15.33
N PRO A 71 3.32 28.72 -14.81
CA PRO A 71 4.46 27.93 -15.26
C PRO A 71 4.33 26.47 -14.79
N ILE A 72 4.85 25.55 -15.61
CA ILE A 72 4.94 24.13 -15.24
C ILE A 72 5.91 24.01 -14.06
N PRO A 73 5.46 23.49 -12.90
CA PRO A 73 6.31 23.40 -11.72
C PRO A 73 7.42 22.37 -11.92
N THR A 74 8.62 22.65 -11.41
CA THR A 74 9.70 21.65 -11.34
C THR A 74 9.61 20.89 -10.01
N ILE A 75 9.84 19.58 -9.99
CA ILE A 75 9.78 18.76 -8.77
C ILE A 75 11.17 18.73 -8.10
N PRO A 76 11.45 19.51 -7.03
CA PRO A 76 12.83 19.74 -6.55
C PRO A 76 13.43 18.52 -5.85
N ASP A 77 14.57 17.99 -6.28
CA ASP A 77 15.07 16.71 -5.76
C ASP A 77 15.42 16.77 -4.25
N SER A 78 14.55 16.22 -3.39
CA SER A 78 14.65 16.34 -1.92
C SER A 78 15.22 15.08 -1.25
N LEU A 79 15.82 15.25 -0.08
CA LEU A 79 16.35 14.16 0.76
C LEU A 79 15.27 13.12 1.12
N GLY A 80 14.06 13.57 1.45
CA GLY A 80 12.92 12.69 1.69
C GLY A 80 12.56 11.85 0.46
N ARG A 81 12.63 12.44 -0.74
CA ARG A 81 12.38 11.71 -1.99
C ARG A 81 13.49 10.71 -2.32
N ARG A 82 14.74 10.98 -1.94
CA ARG A 82 15.85 10.02 -2.05
C ARG A 82 15.64 8.83 -1.12
N LEU A 83 15.25 9.09 0.13
CA LEU A 83 14.90 8.05 1.09
C LEU A 83 13.70 7.23 0.62
N GLN A 84 12.68 7.88 0.04
CA GLN A 84 11.50 7.22 -0.49
C GLN A 84 11.82 6.37 -1.73
N ARG A 85 12.65 6.87 -2.66
CA ARG A 85 13.17 6.07 -3.79
C ARG A 85 13.97 4.88 -3.29
N TRP A 86 14.75 5.04 -2.23
CA TRP A 86 15.48 3.95 -1.60
C TRP A 86 14.54 2.94 -0.92
N LEU A 87 13.51 3.41 -0.19
CA LEU A 87 12.48 2.55 0.42
C LEU A 87 11.71 1.76 -0.65
N ASN A 88 11.29 2.42 -1.72
CA ASN A 88 10.59 1.77 -2.85
C ASN A 88 11.49 0.74 -3.55
N ARG A 89 12.81 0.95 -3.57
CA ARG A 89 13.78 -0.05 -4.05
C ARG A 89 13.95 -1.22 -3.08
N ALA A 90 13.89 -0.96 -1.78
CA ALA A 90 14.16 -1.96 -0.75
C ALA A 90 12.93 -2.85 -0.43
N LEU A 91 11.71 -2.31 -0.53
CA LEU A 91 10.48 -2.96 -0.09
C LEU A 91 9.76 -3.80 -1.16
N GLY A 92 10.29 -3.87 -2.38
CA GLY A 92 9.72 -4.68 -3.46
C GLY A 92 8.57 -3.99 -4.21
N THR A 93 8.29 -4.49 -5.43
CA THR A 93 7.34 -3.92 -6.40
C THR A 93 5.89 -3.90 -5.87
N GLU A 94 5.53 -4.86 -5.03
CA GLU A 94 4.18 -5.06 -4.52
C GLU A 94 3.74 -4.00 -3.49
N ILE A 95 4.65 -3.59 -2.60
CA ILE A 95 4.38 -2.54 -1.60
C ILE A 95 4.30 -1.16 -2.27
N ALA A 96 5.05 -0.96 -3.36
CA ALA A 96 4.98 0.27 -4.15
C ALA A 96 3.61 0.41 -4.84
N ILE A 97 3.10 -0.67 -5.46
CA ILE A 97 1.80 -0.67 -6.15
C ILE A 97 0.65 -0.44 -5.17
N ARG A 98 0.57 -1.19 -4.06
CA ARG A 98 -0.49 -1.01 -3.05
C ARG A 98 -0.50 0.37 -2.41
N ARG A 99 0.67 0.99 -2.27
CA ARG A 99 0.78 2.36 -1.76
C ARG A 99 0.30 3.40 -2.76
N MET A 100 0.46 3.14 -4.06
CA MET A 100 -0.07 4.01 -5.12
C MET A 100 -1.59 3.91 -5.16
N GLU A 101 -2.15 2.69 -5.12
CA GLU A 101 -3.60 2.47 -5.00
C GLU A 101 -4.19 3.17 -3.77
N ALA A 102 -3.56 3.00 -2.60
CA ALA A 102 -4.00 3.66 -1.36
C ALA A 102 -3.80 5.19 -1.38
N ALA A 103 -2.92 5.72 -2.23
CA ALA A 103 -2.80 7.15 -2.43
C ALA A 103 -3.98 7.63 -3.28
N GLU A 104 -4.24 7.01 -4.43
CA GLU A 104 -5.33 7.35 -5.35
C GLU A 104 -6.71 7.28 -4.66
N GLU A 105 -7.01 6.21 -3.93
CA GLU A 105 -8.28 6.01 -3.25
C GLU A 105 -8.52 7.02 -2.11
N LYS A 106 -7.46 7.33 -1.35
CA LYS A 106 -7.51 8.33 -0.28
C LYS A 106 -7.63 9.76 -0.83
N HIS A 107 -7.17 10.00 -2.05
CA HIS A 107 -7.33 11.27 -2.75
C HIS A 107 -8.76 11.46 -3.32
N GLU A 108 -9.43 10.40 -3.76
CA GLU A 108 -10.83 10.44 -4.21
C GLU A 108 -11.81 10.73 -3.07
N ALA A 109 -11.63 10.10 -1.90
CA ALA A 109 -12.60 10.20 -0.80
C ALA A 109 -12.49 11.52 -0.01
N ALA A 110 -11.27 11.98 0.30
CA ALA A 110 -11.06 13.13 1.18
C ALA A 110 -11.43 14.49 0.55
N PHE A 111 -11.53 14.56 -0.79
CA PHE A 111 -11.65 15.84 -1.50
C PHE A 111 -12.74 15.89 -2.57
N ARG A 112 -13.61 14.86 -2.67
CA ARG A 112 -14.73 14.83 -3.64
C ARG A 112 -15.61 16.07 -3.52
N ASP A 113 -16.00 16.40 -2.30
CA ASP A 113 -16.91 17.49 -1.96
C ASP A 113 -16.26 18.89 -2.08
N GLN A 114 -14.94 18.98 -1.93
CA GLN A 114 -14.19 20.23 -2.13
C GLN A 114 -13.90 20.48 -3.63
N ARG A 115 -13.56 19.43 -4.39
CA ARG A 115 -13.38 19.48 -5.85
C ARG A 115 -14.66 19.93 -6.55
N GLU A 116 -15.81 19.36 -6.22
CA GLU A 116 -17.08 19.74 -6.86
C GLU A 116 -17.44 21.21 -6.63
N ARG A 117 -17.10 21.77 -5.46
CA ARG A 117 -17.35 23.16 -5.12
C ARG A 117 -16.42 24.14 -5.86
N VAL A 118 -15.12 23.86 -5.90
CA VAL A 118 -14.13 24.73 -6.57
C VAL A 118 -14.29 24.69 -8.09
N LEU A 119 -14.67 23.54 -8.64
CA LEU A 119 -14.80 23.32 -10.08
C LEU A 119 -16.20 23.60 -10.63
N ALA A 120 -17.13 24.07 -9.80
CA ALA A 120 -18.52 24.34 -10.21
C ALA A 120 -18.63 25.36 -11.36
N GLY A 121 -17.60 26.20 -11.57
CA GLY A 121 -17.52 27.19 -12.65
C GLY A 121 -16.71 26.76 -13.89
N GLU A 122 -15.86 25.72 -13.79
CA GLU A 122 -14.94 25.30 -14.87
C GLU A 122 -15.33 23.90 -15.37
N HIS A 123 -16.32 23.87 -16.26
CA HIS A 123 -16.84 22.63 -16.87
C HIS A 123 -15.73 21.81 -17.55
N ASP A 124 -14.77 22.48 -18.20
CA ASP A 124 -13.65 21.84 -18.88
C ASP A 124 -12.73 21.04 -17.94
N VAL A 125 -12.49 21.53 -16.71
CA VAL A 125 -11.67 20.79 -15.72
C VAL A 125 -12.45 19.62 -15.13
N LYS A 126 -13.76 19.78 -14.96
CA LYS A 126 -14.64 18.73 -14.45
C LYS A 126 -14.76 17.55 -15.42
N ASP A 127 -14.95 17.83 -16.70
CA ASP A 127 -15.03 16.81 -17.74
C ASP A 127 -13.69 16.08 -17.90
N PHE A 128 -12.59 16.84 -17.86
CA PHE A 128 -11.24 16.29 -17.89
C PHE A 128 -10.94 15.32 -16.73
N LEU A 129 -11.36 15.69 -15.51
CA LEU A 129 -11.22 14.82 -14.33
C LEU A 129 -12.06 13.55 -14.43
N ARG A 130 -13.26 13.65 -15.00
CA ARG A 130 -14.15 12.50 -15.17
C ARG A 130 -13.57 11.51 -16.19
N GLU A 131 -12.98 12.01 -17.27
CA GLU A 131 -12.28 11.19 -18.26
C GLU A 131 -11.06 10.51 -17.64
N SER A 132 -10.25 11.26 -16.88
CA SER A 132 -9.04 10.73 -16.21
C SER A 132 -9.38 9.62 -15.19
N ALA A 133 -10.46 9.77 -14.42
CA ALA A 133 -10.90 8.76 -13.45
C ALA A 133 -11.33 7.42 -14.09
N VAL A 134 -11.82 7.44 -15.33
CA VAL A 134 -12.15 6.21 -16.08
C VAL A 134 -10.87 5.49 -16.51
N GLU A 135 -9.85 6.26 -16.91
CA GLU A 135 -8.53 5.73 -17.28
C GLU A 135 -7.77 5.17 -16.06
N GLU A 136 -7.81 5.85 -14.91
CA GLU A 136 -7.24 5.37 -13.63
C GLU A 136 -7.84 4.01 -13.21
N LYS A 137 -9.17 3.83 -13.31
CA LYS A 137 -9.81 2.55 -13.03
C LYS A 137 -9.32 1.42 -13.94
N ALA A 138 -9.02 1.71 -15.20
CA ALA A 138 -8.45 0.73 -16.11
C ALA A 138 -7.01 0.37 -15.71
N HIS A 139 -6.23 1.34 -15.21
CA HIS A 139 -4.88 1.13 -14.67
C HIS A 139 -4.90 0.27 -13.40
N ALA A 140 -5.80 0.54 -12.46
CA ALA A 140 -5.98 -0.27 -11.26
C ALA A 140 -6.34 -1.73 -11.59
N ARG A 141 -7.27 -1.94 -12.54
CA ARG A 141 -7.62 -3.30 -13.01
C ARG A 141 -6.44 -4.00 -13.68
N ALA A 142 -5.67 -3.30 -14.50
CA ALA A 142 -4.46 -3.85 -15.11
C ALA A 142 -3.43 -4.24 -14.05
N LEU A 143 -3.21 -3.40 -13.03
CA LEU A 143 -2.34 -3.71 -11.89
C LEU A 143 -2.81 -4.94 -11.12
N GLN A 144 -4.10 -5.06 -10.82
CA GLN A 144 -4.68 -6.23 -10.16
C GLN A 144 -4.47 -7.54 -10.95
N THR A 145 -4.39 -7.47 -12.28
CA THR A 145 -4.05 -8.64 -13.11
C THR A 145 -2.55 -8.93 -13.20
N MET A 146 -1.68 -7.94 -12.91
CA MET A 146 -0.22 -8.03 -13.02
C MET A 146 0.47 -8.38 -11.71
N VAL A 147 -0.03 -7.80 -10.61
CA VAL A 147 0.09 -8.41 -9.30
C VAL A 147 -0.54 -9.78 -9.51
N PRO A 148 0.19 -10.90 -9.30
CA PRO A 148 -0.45 -12.20 -9.35
C PRO A 148 -1.69 -12.07 -8.48
N GLN A 149 -2.90 -12.26 -9.05
CA GLN A 149 -4.11 -12.47 -8.27
C GLN A 149 -3.65 -13.34 -7.13
N LEU A 150 -3.58 -12.76 -5.93
CA LEU A 150 -3.06 -13.51 -4.83
C LEU A 150 -4.22 -14.44 -4.52
N GLY A 151 -4.32 -15.52 -5.28
CA GLY A 151 -5.18 -16.62 -4.93
C GLY A 151 -4.89 -16.92 -3.47
N PRO A 152 -5.83 -17.48 -2.72
CA PRO A 152 -5.62 -17.76 -1.31
C PRO A 152 -4.29 -18.46 -1.03
N ARG A 153 -3.73 -19.17 -2.02
CA ARG A 153 -2.38 -19.75 -1.98
C ARG A 153 -1.21 -18.77 -2.09
N THR A 154 -1.29 -17.64 -2.78
CA THR A 154 -0.18 -16.69 -3.01
C THR A 154 -0.14 -15.57 -1.98
N VAL A 155 -1.29 -15.08 -1.45
CA VAL A 155 -1.29 -14.25 -0.21
C VAL A 155 -0.70 -15.10 0.90
N LEU A 156 -1.18 -16.33 1.01
CA LEU A 156 -0.62 -17.31 1.91
C LEU A 156 0.83 -17.61 1.54
N ASP A 157 1.28 -17.73 0.30
CA ASP A 157 2.69 -17.99 -0.06
C ASP A 157 3.60 -16.77 0.12
N THR A 158 3.09 -15.53 0.12
CA THR A 158 3.86 -14.30 0.40
C THR A 158 3.91 -14.01 1.90
N ILE A 159 2.84 -14.29 2.64
CA ILE A 159 2.82 -14.38 4.11
C ILE A 159 3.72 -15.54 4.56
N LEU A 160 3.60 -16.73 3.95
CA LEU A 160 4.45 -17.92 4.11
C LEU A 160 5.82 -17.80 3.42
N LYS A 161 6.14 -16.77 2.64
CA LYS A 161 7.52 -16.50 2.15
C LYS A 161 8.22 -15.49 3.01
N ARG A 162 7.49 -14.55 3.59
CA ARG A 162 7.95 -13.79 4.76
C ARG A 162 8.07 -14.69 5.98
N GLU A 163 7.33 -15.80 6.01
CA GLU A 163 7.43 -16.92 6.94
C GLU A 163 7.77 -18.23 6.24
N ARG A 164 8.86 -18.27 5.45
CA ARG A 164 9.31 -19.48 4.71
C ARG A 164 9.85 -20.59 5.61
N TRP A 165 9.16 -20.82 6.72
CA TRP A 165 9.36 -21.84 7.73
C TRP A 165 8.07 -22.52 8.22
N HIS A 166 6.90 -22.26 7.64
CA HIS A 166 5.68 -23.01 7.98
C HIS A 166 5.23 -23.95 6.85
N GLY A 167 5.93 -25.08 6.73
CA GLY A 167 5.42 -26.27 6.07
C GLY A 167 4.36 -26.98 6.93
N ARG A 168 3.31 -27.48 6.27
CA ARG A 168 2.16 -28.25 6.80
C ARG A 168 2.44 -29.07 8.07
N GLY A 169 1.55 -28.93 9.06
CA GLY A 169 1.30 -29.92 10.12
C GLY A 169 1.95 -29.66 11.49
N GLY A 170 2.82 -28.65 11.62
CA GLY A 170 3.57 -28.36 12.86
C GLY A 170 3.62 -26.90 13.30
N SER A 171 2.79 -26.01 12.73
CA SER A 171 2.91 -24.54 12.84
C SER A 171 3.04 -24.01 14.28
N TRP A 172 2.13 -24.40 15.18
CA TRP A 172 2.16 -23.90 16.56
C TRP A 172 3.43 -24.30 17.34
N VAL A 173 4.02 -25.46 17.00
CA VAL A 173 5.26 -25.94 17.63
C VAL A 173 6.44 -25.13 17.12
N ALA A 174 6.48 -24.84 15.83
CA ALA A 174 7.51 -23.99 15.24
C ALA A 174 7.45 -22.58 15.82
N ASP A 175 6.26 -21.98 15.92
CA ASP A 175 6.05 -20.65 16.51
C ASP A 175 6.50 -20.61 17.98
N ALA A 176 6.18 -21.66 18.74
CA ALA A 176 6.62 -21.79 20.12
C ALA A 176 8.14 -21.94 20.23
N ILE A 177 8.78 -22.76 19.37
CA ILE A 177 10.24 -22.96 19.37
C ILE A 177 10.96 -21.65 19.00
N TYR A 178 10.49 -20.93 17.98
CA TYR A 178 11.07 -19.66 17.59
C TYR A 178 10.87 -18.59 18.65
N GLY A 179 9.69 -18.57 19.29
CA GLY A 179 9.43 -17.66 20.39
C GLY A 179 10.31 -17.92 21.61
N VAL A 180 10.55 -19.19 21.93
CA VAL A 180 11.51 -19.58 22.97
C VAL A 180 12.93 -19.19 22.58
N ASN A 181 13.33 -19.41 21.32
CA ASN A 181 14.67 -19.08 20.84
C ASN A 181 14.96 -17.57 20.88
N ASP A 182 14.00 -16.74 20.44
CA ASP A 182 14.13 -15.28 20.48
C ASP A 182 14.14 -14.75 21.93
N GLY A 183 13.26 -15.28 22.79
CA GLY A 183 13.23 -14.96 24.22
C GLY A 183 14.52 -15.32 24.95
N LEU A 184 15.11 -16.48 24.65
CA LEU A 184 16.40 -16.90 25.22
C LEU A 184 17.55 -15.99 24.75
N GLY A 185 17.56 -15.60 23.48
CA GLY A 185 18.55 -14.66 22.94
C GLY A 185 18.49 -13.29 23.61
N ALA A 186 17.28 -12.75 23.79
CA ALA A 186 17.06 -11.46 24.46
C ALA A 186 17.52 -11.49 25.93
N VAL A 187 17.13 -12.52 26.68
CA VAL A 187 17.52 -12.69 28.09
C VAL A 187 19.02 -12.91 28.19
N PHE A 188 19.63 -13.68 27.30
CA PHE A 188 21.08 -13.88 27.25
C PHE A 188 21.84 -12.56 27.04
N GLY A 189 21.36 -11.70 26.13
CA GLY A 189 21.93 -10.38 25.90
C GLY A 189 21.87 -9.47 27.14
N ILE A 190 20.71 -9.42 27.80
CA ILE A 190 20.50 -8.64 29.03
C ILE A 190 21.42 -9.14 30.16
N VAL A 191 21.43 -10.46 30.40
CA VAL A 191 22.24 -11.10 31.45
C VAL A 191 23.73 -10.88 31.19
N SER A 192 24.19 -11.05 29.95
CA SER A 192 25.58 -10.84 29.55
C SER A 192 26.02 -9.39 29.73
N GLY A 193 25.17 -8.42 29.32
CA GLY A 193 25.45 -7.00 29.48
C GLY A 193 25.53 -6.57 30.95
N VAL A 194 24.59 -7.03 31.78
CA VAL A 194 24.57 -6.72 33.22
C VAL A 194 25.74 -7.42 33.94
N ALA A 195 26.07 -8.66 33.60
CA ALA A 195 27.22 -9.35 34.17
C ALA A 195 28.54 -8.62 33.86
N GLY A 196 28.72 -8.15 32.62
CA GLY A 196 29.89 -7.36 32.21
C GLY A 196 29.97 -6.00 32.91
N ALA A 197 28.83 -5.32 33.10
CA ALA A 197 28.79 -3.98 33.72
C ALA A 197 28.92 -4.01 35.25
N THR A 198 28.54 -5.10 35.91
CA THR A 198 28.49 -5.21 37.38
C THR A 198 29.63 -6.02 37.98
N ASN A 199 30.67 -6.33 37.19
CA ASN A 199 31.78 -7.18 37.60
C ASN A 199 31.32 -8.54 38.17
N ASN A 200 30.34 -9.15 37.49
CA ASN A 200 29.76 -10.45 37.81
C ASN A 200 29.10 -10.56 39.20
N GLN A 201 28.56 -9.45 39.72
CA GLN A 201 27.78 -9.48 40.96
C GLN A 201 26.46 -10.23 40.77
N GLN A 202 26.36 -11.40 41.41
CA GLN A 202 25.33 -12.39 41.16
C GLN A 202 23.90 -11.88 41.37
N HIS A 203 23.67 -11.00 42.34
CA HIS A 203 22.34 -10.47 42.65
C HIS A 203 21.80 -9.57 41.52
N TYR A 204 22.63 -8.75 40.87
CA TYR A 204 22.21 -7.92 39.74
C TYR A 204 21.91 -8.75 38.49
N VAL A 205 22.70 -9.79 38.25
CA VAL A 205 22.53 -10.71 37.12
C VAL A 205 21.23 -11.52 37.23
N LEU A 206 20.89 -11.99 38.44
CA LEU A 206 19.65 -12.73 38.68
C LEU A 206 18.41 -11.85 38.51
N ILE A 207 18.43 -10.63 39.08
CA ILE A 207 17.31 -9.70 38.99
C ILE A 207 17.08 -9.28 37.53
N SER A 208 18.16 -8.99 36.78
CA SER A 208 18.05 -8.59 35.38
C SER A 208 17.57 -9.73 34.48
N GLY A 209 18.04 -10.96 34.72
CA GLY A 209 17.56 -12.15 34.01
C GLY A 209 16.07 -12.39 34.23
N LEU A 210 15.60 -12.36 35.48
CA LEU A 210 14.19 -12.55 35.82
C LEU A 210 13.31 -11.44 35.24
N ALA A 211 13.74 -10.19 35.38
CA ALA A 211 13.04 -9.04 34.80
C ALA A 211 12.98 -9.12 33.28
N GLY A 212 14.08 -9.51 32.62
CA GLY A 212 14.15 -9.71 31.17
C GLY A 212 13.20 -10.81 30.70
N MET A 213 13.17 -11.96 31.39
CA MET A 213 12.26 -13.07 31.07
C MET A 213 10.79 -12.64 31.16
N LEU A 214 10.42 -11.95 32.24
CA LEU A 214 9.05 -11.45 32.43
C LEU A 214 8.67 -10.42 31.36
N ALA A 215 9.57 -9.48 31.07
CA ALA A 215 9.35 -8.45 30.05
C ALA A 215 9.19 -9.07 28.65
N SER A 216 10.07 -10.00 28.26
CA SER A 216 10.00 -10.71 26.98
C SER A 216 8.71 -11.53 26.87
N SER A 217 8.34 -12.29 27.90
CA SER A 217 7.12 -13.09 27.89
C SER A 217 5.86 -12.23 27.74
N LEU A 218 5.76 -11.13 28.49
CA LEU A 218 4.62 -10.22 28.41
C LEU A 218 4.55 -9.52 27.05
N SER A 219 5.69 -9.05 26.53
CA SER A 219 5.74 -8.37 25.23
C SER A 219 5.34 -9.31 24.09
N MET A 220 5.84 -10.54 24.07
CA MET A 220 5.50 -11.52 23.05
C MET A 220 4.04 -11.96 23.14
N GLY A 221 3.54 -12.19 24.36
CA GLY A 221 2.13 -12.55 24.58
C GLY A 221 1.17 -11.43 24.13
N ALA A 222 1.47 -10.18 24.46
CA ALA A 222 0.69 -9.03 24.02
C ALA A 222 0.76 -8.86 22.49
N GLY A 223 1.93 -9.03 21.88
CA GLY A 223 2.12 -8.96 20.43
C GLY A 223 1.31 -10.02 19.69
N ALA A 224 1.36 -11.28 20.12
CA ALA A 224 0.59 -12.37 19.53
C ALA A 224 -0.92 -12.15 19.66
N TYR A 225 -1.39 -11.71 20.84
CA TYR A 225 -2.80 -11.38 21.04
C TYR A 225 -3.28 -10.26 20.12
N LEU A 226 -2.51 -9.17 20.00
CA LEU A 226 -2.85 -8.06 19.11
C LEU A 226 -2.83 -8.47 17.64
N ALA A 227 -1.90 -9.33 17.23
CA ALA A 227 -1.84 -9.85 15.88
C ALA A 227 -3.11 -10.65 15.53
N VAL A 228 -3.47 -11.63 16.37
CA VAL A 228 -4.68 -12.45 16.19
C VAL A 228 -5.94 -11.57 16.22
N LYS A 229 -5.99 -10.59 17.11
CA LYS A 229 -7.11 -9.66 17.18
C LYS A 229 -7.22 -8.81 15.89
N SER A 230 -6.11 -8.28 15.40
CA SER A 230 -6.08 -7.48 14.17
C SER A 230 -6.45 -8.30 12.94
N GLU A 231 -5.98 -9.54 12.84
CA GLU A 231 -6.36 -10.45 11.76
C GLU A 231 -7.86 -10.73 11.79
N ARG A 232 -8.41 -10.96 12.99
CA ARG A 232 -9.84 -11.16 13.17
C ARG A 232 -10.66 -9.93 12.77
N GLU A 233 -10.25 -8.72 13.16
CA GLU A 233 -10.94 -7.48 12.78
C GLU A 233 -10.95 -7.28 11.26
N VAL A 234 -9.84 -7.56 10.57
CA VAL A 234 -9.77 -7.51 9.09
C VAL A 234 -10.68 -8.56 8.46
N TYR A 235 -10.66 -9.79 8.98
CA TYR A 235 -11.49 -10.87 8.47
C TYR A 235 -13.00 -10.58 8.65
N GLU A 236 -13.39 -10.06 9.80
CA GLU A 236 -14.78 -9.66 10.06
C GLU A 236 -15.22 -8.51 9.13
N ALA A 237 -14.35 -7.55 8.85
CA ALA A 237 -14.62 -6.47 7.90
C ALA A 237 -14.78 -6.98 6.46
N GLU A 238 -13.93 -7.93 6.05
CA GLU A 238 -14.02 -8.54 4.72
C GLU A 238 -15.34 -9.30 4.55
N ILE A 239 -15.72 -10.12 5.54
CA ILE A 239 -17.02 -10.82 5.52
C ILE A 239 -18.18 -9.84 5.38
N ALA A 240 -18.12 -8.70 6.07
CA ALA A 240 -19.17 -7.70 6.00
C ALA A 240 -19.27 -7.05 4.61
N ARG A 241 -18.13 -6.81 3.94
CA ARG A 241 -18.08 -6.27 2.58
C ARG A 241 -18.65 -7.26 1.57
N GLU A 242 -18.13 -8.48 1.55
CA GLU A 242 -18.55 -9.56 0.64
C GLU A 242 -20.05 -9.82 0.78
N LYS A 243 -20.57 -9.83 2.01
CA LYS A 243 -22.00 -9.98 2.26
C LYS A 243 -22.83 -8.86 1.61
N ALA A 244 -22.35 -7.61 1.66
CA ALA A 244 -23.04 -6.49 1.04
C ALA A 244 -23.00 -6.61 -0.50
N GLU A 245 -21.87 -7.03 -1.07
CA GLU A 245 -21.70 -7.27 -2.51
C GLU A 245 -22.63 -8.38 -3.02
N VAL A 246 -22.75 -9.49 -2.28
CA VAL A 246 -23.69 -10.59 -2.55
C VAL A 246 -25.16 -10.10 -2.53
N GLU A 247 -25.52 -9.21 -1.61
CA GLU A 247 -26.89 -8.68 -1.49
C GLU A 247 -27.21 -7.64 -2.58
N GLU A 248 -26.23 -6.84 -3.01
CA GLU A 248 -26.42 -5.77 -4.00
C GLU A 248 -26.38 -6.30 -5.44
N ASN A 249 -25.42 -7.17 -5.79
CA ASN A 249 -25.19 -7.65 -7.15
C ASN A 249 -24.95 -9.18 -7.21
N PRO A 250 -25.97 -10.02 -6.95
CA PRO A 250 -25.81 -11.47 -6.89
C PRO A 250 -25.37 -12.12 -8.21
N GLU A 251 -25.71 -11.53 -9.36
CA GLU A 251 -25.32 -12.07 -10.67
C GLU A 251 -23.81 -11.92 -10.93
N GLU A 252 -23.22 -10.78 -10.52
CA GLU A 252 -21.79 -10.49 -10.67
C GLU A 252 -20.96 -11.41 -9.75
N GLU A 253 -21.42 -11.63 -8.51
CA GLU A 253 -20.77 -12.50 -7.54
C GLU A 253 -20.76 -13.98 -7.98
N ILE A 254 -21.85 -14.45 -8.61
CA ILE A 254 -21.90 -15.80 -9.18
C ILE A 254 -20.89 -15.96 -10.31
N GLU A 255 -20.74 -14.93 -11.17
CA GLU A 255 -19.75 -14.93 -12.24
C GLU A 255 -18.34 -14.96 -11.67
N GLU A 256 -18.03 -14.13 -10.67
CA GLU A 256 -16.74 -14.10 -9.97
C GLU A 256 -16.41 -15.46 -9.32
N MET A 257 -17.36 -16.05 -8.60
CA MET A 257 -17.19 -17.37 -7.99
C MET A 257 -16.97 -18.45 -9.06
N SER A 258 -17.67 -18.39 -10.20
CA SER A 258 -17.48 -19.33 -11.30
C SER A 258 -16.08 -19.24 -11.92
N LEU A 259 -15.58 -18.03 -12.13
CA LEU A 259 -14.23 -17.76 -12.63
C LEU A 259 -13.18 -18.27 -11.64
N PHE A 260 -13.41 -18.06 -10.34
CA PHE A 260 -12.56 -18.56 -9.28
C PHE A 260 -12.46 -20.10 -9.28
N TYR A 261 -13.58 -20.82 -9.43
CA TYR A 261 -13.58 -22.29 -9.53
C TYR A 261 -12.92 -22.79 -10.82
N GLN A 262 -13.09 -22.10 -11.94
CA GLN A 262 -12.40 -22.42 -13.20
C GLN A 262 -10.88 -22.28 -13.06
N LEU A 263 -10.40 -21.24 -12.37
CA LEU A 263 -8.98 -21.08 -12.05
C LEU A 263 -8.43 -22.20 -11.16
N GLN A 264 -9.27 -22.80 -10.30
CA GLN A 264 -8.89 -23.99 -9.52
C GLN A 264 -8.92 -25.29 -10.33
N GLY A 265 -9.31 -25.24 -11.61
CA GLY A 265 -9.32 -26.38 -12.53
C GLY A 265 -10.66 -27.11 -12.62
N PHE A 266 -11.74 -26.54 -12.08
CA PHE A 266 -13.09 -27.07 -12.25
C PHE A 266 -13.71 -26.50 -13.53
N ASN A 267 -13.96 -27.35 -14.52
CA ASN A 267 -14.69 -26.96 -15.72
C ASN A 267 -16.20 -27.17 -15.48
N ALA A 268 -17.02 -26.31 -16.09
CA ALA A 268 -18.48 -26.33 -16.00
C ALA A 268 -19.11 -27.67 -16.43
#